data_AF-A0A2I0R1M6-F1
#
_entry.id   AF-A0A2I0R1M6-F1
#
_cell.length_a   1.000
_cell.length_b   1.000
_cell.length_c   1.000
_cell.angle_alpha   90.00
_cell.angle_beta   90.00
_cell.angle_gamma   90.00
#
_symmetry.space_group_name_H-M   'P 1'
#
loop_
_entity.id
_entity.type
_entity.pdbx_description
1 polymer ?
#
loop_
_entity_poly.entity_id
_entity_poly.type
_entity_poly.pdbx_seq_one_letter_code
_entity_poly.pdbx_strand_id
1 'polypeptide(L)'
;MRKILYTALITSLFLIGCKNENTLSKQEINSFLKICFEDYYLNFDVEITALLNDFEHHLVKEGHLKDTTGKSYKKLLKSLQKNSYFNPPLEKNNFNEVLLYANPSNIIACVKETFAIDSVEIVKTKFHKISMTIKNEIEKKEDLSIHFIFEQYINELKNSEFKYDYNKQSIQLLLYRWYFKSKNVLNAKETDYSPKEKHIKR
;
A
#
# COMPACT_ATOMS: atom_id res chain seq x y z
N MET A 1 -46.64 17.92 -52.72
CA MET A 1 -46.20 17.07 -51.60
C MET A 1 -44.77 16.57 -51.84
N ARG A 2 -43.76 17.43 -51.64
CA ARG A 2 -42.35 17.11 -51.94
C ARG A 2 -41.39 18.00 -51.14
N LYS A 3 -41.64 18.18 -49.84
CA LYS A 3 -40.77 19.01 -48.96
C LYS A 3 -40.56 18.47 -47.54
N ILE A 4 -41.08 17.28 -47.21
CA ILE A 4 -41.02 16.73 -45.84
C ILE A 4 -39.94 15.64 -45.68
N LEU A 5 -39.34 15.17 -46.79
CA LEU A 5 -38.36 14.08 -46.75
C LEU A 5 -36.91 14.48 -46.48
N TYR A 6 -36.58 15.78 -46.44
CA TYR A 6 -35.21 16.25 -46.20
C TYR A 6 -34.92 16.59 -44.73
N THR A 7 -35.94 16.70 -43.87
CA THR A 7 -35.78 17.02 -42.45
C THR A 7 -35.42 15.80 -41.58
N ALA A 8 -35.54 14.57 -42.10
CA ALA A 8 -35.14 13.36 -41.37
C ALA A 8 -33.67 12.96 -41.60
N LEU A 9 -33.00 13.50 -42.62
CA LEU A 9 -31.60 13.14 -42.95
C LEU A 9 -30.56 14.02 -42.24
N ILE A 10 -30.96 15.21 -41.74
CA ILE A 10 -30.04 16.19 -41.14
C ILE A 10 -29.89 15.98 -39.62
N THR A 11 -30.83 15.29 -38.97
CA THR A 11 -30.75 14.97 -37.54
C THR A 11 -29.92 13.72 -37.22
N SER A 12 -29.49 12.95 -38.22
CA SER A 12 -28.67 11.74 -38.00
C SER A 12 -27.15 11.99 -38.10
N LEU A 13 -26.71 13.23 -38.35
CA LEU A 13 -25.28 13.55 -38.55
C LEU A 13 -24.56 14.16 -37.33
N PHE A 14 -25.22 14.26 -36.17
CA PHE A 14 -24.66 14.93 -34.97
C PHE A 14 -24.33 14.00 -33.77
N LEU A 15 -24.20 12.69 -33.98
CA LEU A 15 -23.76 11.75 -32.92
C LEU A 15 -22.29 11.34 -33.00
N ILE A 16 -21.48 12.01 -33.83
CA ILE A 16 -20.04 11.78 -33.88
C ILE A 16 -19.34 12.93 -33.16
N GLY A 17 -18.81 12.63 -31.96
CA GLY A 17 -17.66 13.37 -31.43
C GLY A 17 -17.90 14.20 -30.18
N CYS A 18 -18.16 13.54 -29.07
CA CYS A 18 -17.60 13.93 -27.77
C CYS A 18 -17.16 12.65 -27.03
N LYS A 19 -16.18 11.94 -27.58
CA LYS A 19 -15.31 11.11 -26.73
C LYS A 19 -14.50 12.10 -25.89
N ASN A 20 -14.99 12.45 -24.71
CA ASN A 20 -14.10 12.96 -23.68
C ASN A 20 -13.20 11.78 -23.28
N GLU A 21 -12.06 11.62 -23.96
CA GLU A 21 -10.94 10.82 -23.47
C GLU A 21 -10.24 11.54 -22.30
N ASN A 22 -11.03 11.98 -21.31
CA ASN A 22 -10.51 12.38 -20.00
C ASN A 22 -10.28 11.12 -19.17
N THR A 23 -9.60 10.11 -19.73
CA THR A 23 -9.12 8.98 -18.94
C THR A 23 -7.95 9.45 -18.10
N LEU A 24 -8.18 9.54 -16.79
CA LEU A 24 -7.15 9.92 -15.83
C LEU A 24 -5.94 9.01 -15.96
N SER A 25 -4.76 9.62 -15.94
CA SER A 25 -3.51 8.89 -15.89
C SER A 25 -3.38 8.11 -14.57
N LYS A 26 -2.59 7.04 -14.59
CA LYS A 26 -2.25 6.29 -13.36
C LYS A 26 -1.65 7.18 -12.28
N GLN A 27 -0.91 8.21 -12.67
CA GLN A 27 -0.27 9.13 -11.73
C GLN A 27 -1.30 10.00 -11.03
N GLU A 28 -2.29 10.52 -11.77
CA GLU A 28 -3.41 11.27 -11.19
C GLU A 28 -4.22 10.41 -10.22
N ILE A 29 -4.62 9.20 -10.64
CA ILE A 29 -5.35 8.26 -9.77
C ILE A 29 -4.58 8.00 -8.47
N ASN A 30 -3.27 7.75 -8.55
CA ASN A 30 -2.45 7.52 -7.36
C ASN A 30 -2.27 8.79 -6.50
N SER A 31 -2.30 9.98 -7.10
CA SER A 31 -2.23 11.23 -6.36
C SER A 31 -3.50 11.46 -5.54
N PHE A 32 -4.67 11.17 -6.11
CA PHE A 32 -5.94 11.25 -5.38
C PHE A 32 -6.05 10.20 -4.27
N LEU A 33 -5.61 8.97 -4.55
CA LEU A 33 -5.54 7.91 -3.52
C LEU A 33 -4.60 8.32 -2.38
N LYS A 34 -3.45 8.93 -2.69
CA LYS A 34 -2.52 9.46 -1.70
C LYS A 34 -3.17 10.54 -0.83
N ILE A 35 -3.86 11.51 -1.43
CA ILE A 35 -4.53 12.58 -0.67
C ILE A 35 -5.54 11.97 0.31
N CYS A 36 -6.40 11.07 -0.15
CA CYS A 36 -7.36 10.38 0.72
C CYS A 36 -6.70 9.51 1.80
N PHE A 37 -5.55 8.92 1.49
CA PHE A 37 -4.76 8.16 2.46
C PHE A 37 -4.16 9.09 3.53
N GLU A 38 -3.59 10.23 3.12
CA GLU A 38 -3.05 11.24 4.04
C GLU A 38 -4.15 11.84 4.92
N ASP A 39 -5.29 12.23 4.33
CA ASP A 39 -6.44 12.79 5.04
C ASP A 39 -6.97 11.83 6.13
N TYR A 40 -7.03 10.53 5.84
CA TYR A 40 -7.40 9.54 6.85
C TYR A 40 -6.51 9.60 8.10
N TYR A 41 -5.19 9.71 7.93
CA TYR A 41 -4.26 9.77 9.07
C TYR A 41 -4.20 11.14 9.73
N LEU A 42 -4.46 12.22 8.97
CA LEU A 42 -4.58 13.57 9.53
C LEU A 42 -5.77 13.69 10.50
N ASN A 43 -6.83 12.90 10.33
CA ASN A 43 -7.91 12.81 11.33
C ASN A 43 -7.47 12.25 12.70
N PHE A 44 -6.25 11.71 12.79
CA PHE A 44 -5.59 11.29 14.03
C PHE A 44 -4.40 12.19 14.39
N ASP A 45 -4.30 13.39 13.80
CA ASP A 45 -3.16 14.31 13.91
C ASP A 45 -1.83 13.69 13.47
N VAL A 46 -1.86 12.79 12.47
CA VAL A 46 -0.69 12.08 11.97
C VAL A 46 -0.35 12.45 10.53
N GLU A 47 0.81 13.08 10.35
CA GLU A 47 1.45 13.28 9.05
C GLU A 47 2.14 11.99 8.57
N ILE A 48 1.35 11.06 8.02
CA ILE A 48 1.84 9.72 7.68
C ILE A 48 3.03 9.74 6.71
N THR A 49 3.06 10.65 5.75
CA THR A 49 4.12 10.74 4.75
C THR A 49 5.48 11.02 5.39
N ALA A 50 5.55 11.93 6.37
CA ALA A 50 6.78 12.22 7.08
C ALA A 50 7.28 10.99 7.84
N LEU A 51 6.38 10.30 8.55
CA LEU A 51 6.71 9.09 9.33
C LEU A 51 7.18 7.92 8.46
N LEU A 52 6.52 7.68 7.32
CA LEU A 52 6.90 6.60 6.41
C LEU A 52 8.20 6.92 5.66
N ASN A 53 8.46 8.19 5.35
CA ASN A 53 9.74 8.61 4.79
C ASN A 53 10.88 8.46 5.80
N ASP A 54 10.68 8.87 7.06
CA ASP A 54 11.63 8.63 8.15
C ASP A 54 11.93 7.13 8.28
N PHE A 55 10.89 6.29 8.31
CA PHE A 55 11.05 4.85 8.35
C PHE A 55 11.83 4.28 7.14
N GLU A 56 11.60 4.77 5.92
CA GLU A 56 12.40 4.35 4.76
C GLU A 56 13.88 4.71 4.93
N HIS A 57 14.20 5.89 5.45
CA HIS A 57 15.59 6.27 5.73
C HIS A 57 16.21 5.36 6.79
N HIS A 58 15.45 4.98 7.81
CA HIS A 58 15.88 3.97 8.78
C HIS A 58 16.19 2.62 8.12
N LEU A 59 15.30 2.11 7.27
CA LEU A 59 15.54 0.86 6.54
C LEU A 59 16.79 0.92 5.65
N VAL A 60 17.08 2.06 5.03
CA VAL A 60 18.30 2.26 4.25
C VAL A 60 19.53 2.28 5.15
N LYS A 61 19.48 3.03 6.26
CA LYS A 61 20.58 3.14 7.22
C LYS A 61 20.94 1.78 7.84
N GLU A 62 19.94 0.96 8.16
CA GLU A 62 20.11 -0.38 8.72
C GLU A 62 20.51 -1.44 7.66
N GLY A 63 20.53 -1.08 6.38
CA GLY A 63 20.91 -1.97 5.28
C GLY A 63 19.81 -2.93 4.82
N HIS A 64 18.58 -2.81 5.34
CA HIS A 64 17.41 -3.56 4.87
C HIS A 64 17.02 -3.17 3.44
N LEU A 65 17.17 -1.87 3.12
CA LEU A 65 17.07 -1.33 1.77
C LEU A 65 18.44 -0.84 1.30
N LYS A 66 18.77 -1.09 0.03
CA LYS A 66 19.96 -0.49 -0.58
C LYS A 66 19.74 0.99 -0.91
N ASP A 67 18.55 1.32 -1.36
CA ASP A 67 18.10 2.65 -1.78
C ASP A 67 16.57 2.68 -1.77
N THR A 68 15.99 3.82 -2.16
CA THR A 68 14.54 4.07 -2.17
C THR A 68 13.84 3.60 -3.45
N THR A 69 14.53 2.83 -4.31
CA THR A 69 13.98 2.38 -5.60
C THR A 69 13.08 1.15 -5.45
N GLY A 70 12.12 0.99 -6.36
CA GLY A 70 11.26 -0.20 -6.39
C GLY A 70 12.03 -1.53 -6.52
N LYS A 71 13.24 -1.52 -7.10
CA LYS A 71 14.11 -2.71 -7.16
C LYS A 71 14.58 -3.12 -5.76
N SER A 72 14.93 -2.16 -4.91
CA SER A 72 15.34 -2.41 -3.53
C SER A 72 14.18 -2.89 -2.68
N TYR A 73 12.99 -2.28 -2.81
CA TYR A 73 11.78 -2.78 -2.15
C TYR A 73 11.45 -4.22 -2.52
N LYS A 74 11.47 -4.58 -3.81
CA LYS A 74 11.20 -5.96 -4.23
C LYS A 74 12.24 -6.94 -3.70
N LYS A 75 13.51 -6.54 -3.57
CA LYS A 75 14.53 -7.39 -2.94
C LYS A 75 14.24 -7.61 -1.46
N LEU A 76 13.88 -6.56 -0.73
CA LEU A 76 13.48 -6.67 0.68
C LEU A 76 12.26 -7.57 0.84
N LEU A 77 11.20 -7.36 0.07
CA LEU A 77 10.00 -8.21 0.09
C LEU A 77 10.34 -9.68 -0.19
N LYS A 78 11.21 -9.97 -1.17
CA LYS A 78 11.68 -11.34 -1.45
C LYS A 78 12.49 -11.93 -0.30
N SER A 79 13.28 -11.11 0.41
CA SER A 79 14.01 -11.56 1.60
C SER A 79 13.03 -11.91 2.72
N LEU A 80 12.06 -11.06 3.00
CA LEU A 80 11.04 -11.29 4.03
C LEU A 80 10.12 -12.45 3.69
N GLN A 81 9.81 -12.66 2.41
CA GLN A 81 9.09 -13.85 1.94
C GLN A 81 9.87 -15.14 2.25
N LYS A 82 11.20 -15.11 2.34
CA LYS A 82 12.02 -16.30 2.68
C LYS A 82 12.29 -16.43 4.18
N ASN A 83 12.56 -15.31 4.85
CA ASN A 83 13.06 -15.31 6.23
C ASN A 83 11.98 -14.99 7.29
N SER A 84 10.74 -14.78 6.85
CA SER A 84 9.56 -14.39 7.63
C SER A 84 9.68 -13.05 8.36
N TYR A 85 10.79 -12.73 9.01
CA TYR A 85 11.01 -11.53 9.81
C TYR A 85 12.18 -10.70 9.26
N PHE A 86 12.24 -9.43 9.67
CA PHE A 86 13.45 -8.64 9.46
C PHE A 86 14.60 -9.19 10.29
N ASN A 87 15.80 -9.21 9.72
CA ASN A 87 17.02 -9.52 10.45
C ASN A 87 17.46 -8.30 11.26
N PRO A 88 18.23 -8.46 12.36
CA PRO A 88 18.91 -7.35 13.00
C PRO A 88 19.90 -6.63 12.04
N PRO A 89 20.19 -5.33 12.27
CA PRO A 89 19.72 -4.52 13.40
C PRO A 89 18.28 -4.03 13.22
N LEU A 90 17.55 -3.90 14.33
CA LEU A 90 16.20 -3.31 14.37
C LEU A 90 16.18 -2.11 15.34
N GLU A 91 16.79 -0.99 14.97
CA GLU A 91 17.08 0.12 15.88
C GLU A 91 15.85 0.99 16.18
N LYS A 92 14.87 1.06 15.27
CA LYS A 92 13.69 1.92 15.48
C LYS A 92 12.90 1.47 16.72
N ASN A 93 12.69 2.37 17.67
CA ASN A 93 11.96 2.13 18.93
C ASN A 93 10.69 2.97 19.04
N ASN A 94 10.65 4.12 18.38
CA ASN A 94 9.57 5.10 18.45
C ASN A 94 8.50 4.81 17.40
N PHE A 95 7.67 3.79 17.64
CA PHE A 95 6.54 3.49 16.76
C PHE A 95 5.33 4.37 17.12
N ASN A 96 4.80 5.07 16.13
CA ASN A 96 3.48 5.69 16.21
C ASN A 96 2.38 4.61 16.21
N GLU A 97 1.52 4.63 17.22
CA GLU A 97 0.45 3.63 17.42
C GLU A 97 -0.63 3.67 16.32
N VAL A 98 -0.96 4.86 15.81
CA VAL A 98 -1.93 5.02 14.72
C VAL A 98 -1.46 4.27 13.48
N LEU A 99 -0.18 4.40 13.11
CA LEU A 99 0.38 3.62 11.99
C LEU A 99 0.34 2.11 12.24
N LEU A 100 0.50 1.66 13.48
CA LEU A 100 0.47 0.24 13.80
C LEU A 100 -0.92 -0.39 13.62
N TYR A 101 -1.98 0.35 13.99
CA TYR A 101 -3.31 -0.25 14.18
C TYR A 101 -4.42 0.37 13.34
N ALA A 102 -4.33 1.65 12.97
CA ALA A 102 -5.36 2.31 12.17
C ALA A 102 -5.26 1.89 10.69
N ASN A 103 -6.36 1.39 10.14
CA ASN A 103 -6.46 0.99 8.75
C ASN A 103 -7.46 1.88 8.02
N PRO A 104 -7.04 2.58 6.95
CA PRO A 104 -7.96 3.39 6.17
C PRO A 104 -9.04 2.51 5.56
N SER A 105 -10.25 2.62 6.09
CA SER A 105 -11.46 2.14 5.43
C SER A 105 -11.90 3.21 4.43
N ASN A 106 -12.43 2.79 3.29
CA ASN A 106 -13.13 3.67 2.34
C ASN A 106 -12.28 4.69 1.53
N ILE A 107 -10.98 4.47 1.32
CA ILE A 107 -10.15 5.33 0.44
C ILE A 107 -10.81 5.53 -0.94
N ILE A 108 -11.40 4.46 -1.50
CA ILE A 108 -12.09 4.53 -2.80
C ILE A 108 -13.32 5.45 -2.74
N ALA A 109 -14.07 5.41 -1.63
CA ALA A 109 -15.21 6.29 -1.43
C ALA A 109 -14.75 7.75 -1.32
N CYS A 110 -13.69 8.02 -0.54
CA CYS A 110 -13.08 9.34 -0.45
C CYS A 110 -12.69 9.88 -1.83
N VAL A 111 -12.02 9.06 -2.66
CA VAL A 111 -11.60 9.51 -3.99
C VAL A 111 -12.81 9.81 -4.89
N LYS A 112 -13.84 8.95 -4.84
CA LYS A 112 -15.09 9.14 -5.59
C LYS A 112 -15.81 10.42 -5.16
N GLU A 113 -15.95 10.65 -3.87
CA GLU A 113 -16.73 11.75 -3.30
C GLU A 113 -15.99 13.09 -3.43
N THR A 114 -14.68 13.10 -3.20
CA THR A 114 -13.86 14.33 -3.19
C THR A 114 -13.51 14.80 -4.60
N PHE A 115 -13.21 13.87 -5.50
CA PHE A 115 -12.67 14.19 -6.84
C PHE A 115 -13.62 13.81 -7.99
N ALA A 116 -14.82 13.32 -7.69
CA ALA A 116 -15.82 12.89 -8.67
C ALA A 116 -15.29 11.83 -9.67
N ILE A 117 -14.38 10.96 -9.22
CA ILE A 117 -13.74 9.96 -10.06
C ILE A 117 -14.59 8.70 -10.11
N ASP A 118 -14.75 8.16 -11.33
CA ASP A 118 -15.36 6.85 -11.49
C ASP A 118 -14.50 5.78 -10.81
N SER A 119 -15.10 5.12 -9.81
CA SER A 119 -14.51 3.98 -9.11
C SER A 119 -13.98 2.90 -10.05
N VAL A 120 -14.56 2.77 -11.25
CA VAL A 120 -14.12 1.84 -12.30
C VAL A 120 -12.66 2.08 -12.71
N GLU A 121 -12.18 3.32 -12.68
CA GLU A 121 -10.77 3.64 -12.98
C GLU A 121 -9.83 3.19 -11.85
N ILE A 122 -10.29 3.28 -10.60
CA ILE A 122 -9.52 2.84 -9.43
C ILE A 122 -9.43 1.32 -9.36
N VAL A 123 -10.54 0.61 -9.62
CA VAL A 123 -10.57 -0.87 -9.52
C VAL A 123 -9.71 -1.56 -10.59
N LYS A 124 -9.45 -0.87 -11.70
CA LYS A 124 -8.53 -1.36 -12.75
C LYS A 124 -7.05 -1.31 -12.33
N THR A 125 -6.70 -0.55 -11.29
CA THR A 125 -5.31 -0.43 -10.85
C THR A 125 -4.76 -1.75 -10.32
N LYS A 126 -3.46 -1.98 -10.52
CA LYS A 126 -2.78 -3.18 -10.00
C LYS A 126 -2.82 -3.27 -8.48
N PHE A 127 -2.67 -2.14 -7.82
CA PHE A 127 -2.69 -2.08 -6.36
C PHE A 127 -4.07 -2.45 -5.80
N HIS A 128 -5.14 -1.98 -6.42
CA HIS A 128 -6.49 -2.41 -6.04
C HIS A 128 -6.69 -3.92 -6.25
N LYS A 129 -6.23 -4.47 -7.37
CA LYS A 129 -6.30 -5.92 -7.63
C LYS A 129 -5.58 -6.73 -6.55
N ILE A 130 -4.38 -6.32 -6.14
CA ILE A 130 -3.64 -6.94 -5.03
C ILE A 130 -4.46 -6.87 -3.74
N SER A 131 -5.00 -5.69 -3.42
CA SER A 131 -5.79 -5.47 -2.20
C SER A 131 -7.04 -6.36 -2.16
N MET A 132 -7.73 -6.51 -3.30
CA MET A 132 -8.88 -7.40 -3.43
C MET A 132 -8.49 -8.87 -3.32
N THR A 133 -7.39 -9.30 -3.93
CA THR A 133 -6.89 -10.67 -3.79
C THR A 133 -6.56 -10.99 -2.33
N ILE A 134 -5.89 -10.08 -1.62
CA ILE A 134 -5.59 -10.23 -0.19
C ILE A 134 -6.88 -10.29 0.62
N LYS A 135 -7.81 -9.36 0.41
CA LYS A 135 -9.11 -9.33 1.11
C LYS A 135 -9.89 -10.63 0.90
N ASN A 136 -10.00 -11.11 -0.34
CA ASN A 136 -10.72 -12.34 -0.65
C ASN A 136 -10.07 -13.57 -0.01
N GLU A 137 -8.75 -13.59 0.18
CA GLU A 137 -8.09 -14.69 0.90
C GLU A 137 -8.28 -14.59 2.42
N ILE A 138 -8.34 -13.38 3.00
CA ILE A 138 -8.72 -13.18 4.41
C ILE A 138 -10.16 -13.66 4.66
N GLU A 139 -11.08 -13.42 3.73
CA GLU A 139 -12.48 -13.85 3.88
C GLU A 139 -12.65 -15.39 3.80
N LYS A 140 -11.72 -16.10 3.15
CA LYS A 140 -11.78 -17.57 2.99
C LYS A 140 -11.04 -18.34 4.09
N LYS A 141 -10.03 -17.75 4.70
CA LYS A 141 -9.11 -18.42 5.64
C LYS A 141 -9.12 -17.67 6.95
N GLU A 142 -9.18 -18.40 8.06
CA GLU A 142 -9.07 -17.79 9.40
C GLU A 142 -7.72 -17.10 9.62
N ASP A 143 -6.66 -17.56 8.95
CA ASP A 143 -5.33 -16.94 9.03
C ASP A 143 -4.69 -16.82 7.63
N LEU A 144 -4.18 -15.62 7.33
CA LEU A 144 -3.49 -15.31 6.08
C LEU A 144 -1.99 -15.13 6.35
N SER A 145 -1.19 -15.99 5.74
CA SER A 145 0.27 -15.89 5.82
C SER A 145 0.79 -14.56 5.25
N ILE A 146 1.66 -13.88 5.99
CA ILE A 146 2.38 -12.70 5.50
C ILE A 146 3.17 -12.99 4.22
N HIS A 147 3.64 -14.23 4.05
CA HIS A 147 4.37 -14.65 2.85
C HIS A 147 3.53 -14.53 1.60
N PHE A 148 2.22 -14.82 1.69
CA PHE A 148 1.28 -14.63 0.61
C PHE A 148 1.13 -13.14 0.27
N ILE A 149 1.01 -12.28 1.29
CA ILE A 149 0.90 -10.83 1.09
C ILE A 149 2.15 -10.30 0.35
N PHE A 150 3.35 -10.68 0.79
CA PHE A 150 4.58 -10.29 0.11
C PHE A 150 4.64 -10.82 -1.32
N GLU A 151 4.23 -12.08 -1.54
CA GLU A 151 4.18 -12.68 -2.87
C GLU A 151 3.31 -11.87 -3.84
N GLN A 152 2.13 -11.43 -3.41
CA GLN A 152 1.24 -10.61 -4.25
C GLN A 152 1.95 -9.33 -4.72
N TYR A 153 2.61 -8.60 -3.82
CA TYR A 153 3.36 -7.40 -4.20
C TYR A 153 4.56 -7.71 -5.10
N ILE A 154 5.28 -8.80 -4.84
CA ILE A 154 6.44 -9.22 -5.65
C ILE A 154 6.02 -9.57 -7.07
N ASN A 155 4.90 -10.27 -7.26
CA ASN A 155 4.49 -10.77 -8.56
C ASN A 155 3.73 -9.71 -9.37
N GLU A 156 2.86 -8.94 -8.72
CA GLU A 156 1.95 -8.05 -9.43
C GLU A 156 2.54 -6.66 -9.71
N LEU A 157 3.41 -6.14 -8.83
CA LEU A 157 3.99 -4.81 -9.01
C LEU A 157 5.32 -4.85 -9.78
N LYS A 158 5.41 -4.01 -10.82
CA LYS A 158 6.69 -3.72 -11.49
C LYS A 158 7.48 -2.73 -10.64
N ASN A 159 8.81 -2.69 -10.81
CA ASN A 159 9.66 -1.70 -10.10
C ASN A 159 9.19 -0.26 -10.33
N SER A 160 8.68 0.04 -11.53
CA SER A 160 8.16 1.36 -11.89
C SER A 160 6.86 1.73 -11.17
N GLU A 161 6.13 0.79 -10.58
CA GLU A 161 4.89 1.07 -9.85
C GLU A 161 5.16 1.65 -8.45
N PHE A 162 6.41 1.54 -7.96
CA PHE A 162 6.86 2.14 -6.69
C PHE A 162 7.14 3.64 -6.82
N LYS A 163 7.11 4.20 -8.03
CA LYS A 163 7.20 5.66 -8.24
C LYS A 163 5.89 6.37 -7.89
N TYR A 164 4.80 5.63 -7.74
CA TYR A 164 3.52 6.18 -7.36
C TYR A 164 3.42 6.19 -5.84
N ASP A 165 3.31 7.39 -5.27
CA ASP A 165 3.38 7.63 -3.82
C ASP A 165 2.44 6.74 -3.02
N TYR A 166 1.17 6.63 -3.43
CA TYR A 166 0.19 5.80 -2.73
C TYR A 166 0.61 4.32 -2.65
N ASN A 167 1.08 3.75 -3.77
CA ASN A 167 1.58 2.37 -3.79
C ASN A 167 2.78 2.20 -2.85
N LYS A 168 3.73 3.16 -2.91
CA LYS A 168 4.94 3.13 -2.09
C LYS A 168 4.59 3.22 -0.60
N GLN A 169 3.76 4.18 -0.21
CA GLN A 169 3.32 4.40 1.16
C GLN A 169 2.56 3.20 1.72
N SER A 170 1.69 2.59 0.93
CA SER A 170 0.96 1.39 1.36
C SER A 170 1.90 0.22 1.67
N ILE A 171 2.97 0.05 0.87
CA ILE A 171 4.00 -0.96 1.10
C ILE A 171 4.90 -0.57 2.29
N GLN A 172 5.25 0.70 2.43
CA GLN A 172 5.99 1.20 3.60
C GLN A 172 5.22 0.96 4.90
N LEU A 173 3.91 1.20 4.92
CA LEU A 173 3.06 0.94 6.08
C LEU A 173 3.02 -0.55 6.44
N LEU A 174 2.91 -1.44 5.43
CA LEU A 174 3.01 -2.88 5.64
C LEU A 174 4.36 -3.26 6.26
N LEU A 175 5.46 -2.76 5.70
CA LEU A 175 6.81 -3.04 6.18
C LEU A 175 7.03 -2.46 7.57
N TYR A 176 6.48 -1.30 7.89
CA TYR A 176 6.55 -0.65 9.19
C TYR A 176 5.93 -1.52 10.28
N ARG A 177 4.70 -2.02 10.05
CA ARG A 177 4.02 -2.94 10.97
C ARG A 177 4.76 -4.26 11.10
N TRP A 178 5.26 -4.77 9.97
CA TRP A 178 5.98 -6.03 9.97
C TRP A 178 7.35 -5.94 10.67
N TYR A 179 8.02 -4.80 10.55
CA TYR A 179 9.24 -4.50 11.28
C TYR A 179 8.99 -4.47 12.79
N PHE A 180 7.94 -3.77 13.23
CA PHE A 180 7.51 -3.78 14.64
C PHE A 180 7.24 -5.21 15.14
N LYS A 181 6.50 -6.01 14.37
CA LYS A 181 6.24 -7.42 14.71
C LYS A 181 7.54 -8.23 14.79
N SER A 182 8.44 -8.06 13.84
CA SER A 182 9.75 -8.74 13.80
C SER A 182 10.57 -8.44 15.05
N LYS A 183 10.62 -7.17 15.45
CA LYS A 183 11.31 -6.72 16.66
C LYS A 183 10.75 -7.37 17.92
N ASN A 184 9.43 -7.37 18.10
CA ASN A 184 8.80 -7.96 19.28
C ASN A 184 9.01 -9.48 19.36
N VAL A 185 9.01 -10.18 18.22
CA VAL A 185 9.28 -11.62 18.18
C VAL A 185 10.74 -11.92 18.56
N LEU A 186 11.71 -11.11 18.09
CA LEU A 186 13.12 -11.30 18.43
C LEU A 186 13.39 -11.00 19.92
N ASN A 187 12.84 -9.91 20.44
CA ASN A 187 12.97 -9.56 21.85
C ASN A 187 12.37 -10.65 22.78
N ALA A 188 11.22 -11.22 22.42
CA ALA A 188 10.61 -12.31 23.19
C ALA A 188 11.49 -13.57 23.21
N LYS A 189 12.18 -13.87 22.10
CA LYS A 189 13.13 -14.99 22.05
C LYS A 189 14.35 -14.71 22.94
N GLU A 190 14.88 -13.50 22.97
CA GLU A 190 16.01 -13.16 23.85
C GLU A 190 15.65 -13.33 25.33
N THR A 191 14.43 -13.02 25.74
CA THR A 191 13.98 -13.20 27.13
C THR A 191 13.82 -14.66 27.55
N ASP A 192 13.45 -15.57 26.64
CA ASP A 192 13.33 -17.00 26.93
C ASP A 192 14.68 -17.71 27.08
N TYR A 193 15.76 -17.15 26.54
CA TYR A 193 17.11 -17.71 26.63
C TYR A 193 17.96 -17.15 27.80
N SER A 194 17.42 -16.26 28.64
CA SER A 194 18.14 -15.81 29.84
C SER A 194 18.34 -16.99 30.80
N PRO A 195 19.58 -17.47 31.04
CA PRO A 195 19.82 -18.58 31.93
C PRO A 195 19.28 -18.21 33.30
N LYS A 196 18.44 -19.08 33.89
CA LYS A 196 18.11 -18.98 35.32
C LYS A 196 19.45 -18.96 36.05
N GLU A 197 19.83 -17.80 36.60
CA GLU A 197 20.98 -17.70 37.49
C GLU A 197 20.76 -18.76 38.56
N LYS A 198 21.57 -19.82 38.51
CA LYS A 198 21.65 -20.78 39.60
C LYS A 198 22.14 -19.97 40.78
N HIS A 199 21.23 -19.59 41.67
CA HIS A 199 21.57 -19.22 43.04
C HIS A 199 22.24 -20.43 43.68
N ILE A 200 23.55 -20.55 43.48
CA ILE A 200 24.42 -21.26 44.39
C ILE A 200 24.57 -20.33 45.58
N LYS A 201 23.76 -20.54 46.61
CA LYS A 201 24.11 -20.12 47.96
C LYS A 201 24.49 -21.36 48.76
N ARG A 202 25.75 -21.32 49.19
CA ARG A 202 26.43 -22.26 50.08
C ARG A 202 25.80 -22.25 51.46
#